data_AF-A0A149ZUZ0-F1
#
_entry.id   AF-A0A149ZUZ0-F1
#
_cell.length_a   1.000
_cell.length_b   1.000
_cell.length_c   1.000
_cell.angle_alpha   90.00
_cell.angle_beta   90.00
_cell.angle_gamma   90.00
#
_symmetry.space_group_name_H-M   'P 1'
#
loop_
_entity.id
_entity.type
_entity.pdbx_description
1 polymer ?
#
loop_
_entity_poly.entity_id
_entity_poly.type
_entity_poly.pdbx_seq_one_letter_code
_entity_poly.pdbx_strand_id
1 'polypeptide(L)'
;MTNLTATDRHGHEWELIPMQKMVCARRVAEVDDVTVLDAEDLIHDHGPLLLSAGQSGFGVGTRDALLDVIDLVASDPETASVDQVREVAAIAQRMLASQSAPKSVRRAQAPA
;
A
#
# COMPACT_ATOMS: atom_id res chain seq x y z
N MET A 1 -5.62 11.44 -0.62
CA MET A 1 -6.35 10.18 -0.84
C MET A 1 -5.37 9.25 -1.52
N THR A 2 -5.07 8.09 -0.93
CA THR A 2 -4.24 7.08 -1.57
C THR A 2 -5.09 6.43 -2.65
N ASN A 3 -4.76 6.67 -3.92
CA ASN A 3 -5.46 6.02 -5.02
C ASN A 3 -5.06 4.54 -5.01
N LEU A 4 -6.07 3.67 -5.10
CA LEU A 4 -5.86 2.23 -5.09
C LEU A 4 -5.43 1.81 -6.50
N THR A 5 -4.30 1.13 -6.61
CA THR A 5 -3.85 0.58 -7.89
C THR A 5 -4.12 -0.91 -7.96
N ALA A 6 -4.35 -1.39 -9.18
CA ALA A 6 -4.57 -2.79 -9.48
C ALA A 6 -3.73 -3.18 -10.70
N THR A 7 -3.37 -4.46 -10.79
CA THR A 7 -2.64 -5.01 -11.92
C THR A 7 -3.45 -6.12 -12.55
N ASP A 8 -3.58 -6.10 -13.87
CA ASP A 8 -4.23 -7.20 -14.60
C ASP A 8 -3.27 -8.36 -14.90
N ARG A 9 -3.80 -9.44 -15.49
CA ARG A 9 -3.01 -10.62 -15.86
C ARG A 9 -1.92 -10.36 -16.91
N HIS A 10 -2.03 -9.25 -17.65
CA HIS A 10 -1.07 -8.85 -18.68
C HIS A 10 -0.01 -7.89 -18.12
N GLY A 11 -0.09 -7.55 -16.83
CA GLY A 11 0.83 -6.64 -16.16
C GLY A 11 0.50 -5.16 -16.38
N HIS A 12 -0.68 -4.82 -16.90
CA HIS A 12 -1.09 -3.42 -16.99
C HIS A 12 -1.54 -2.91 -15.62
N GLU A 13 -1.06 -1.72 -15.27
CA GLU A 13 -1.45 -1.04 -14.04
C GLU A 13 -2.66 -0.14 -14.28
N TRP A 14 -3.59 -0.21 -13.34
CA TRP A 14 -4.88 0.46 -13.36
C TRP A 14 -5.06 1.25 -12.06
N GLU A 15 -5.37 2.53 -12.17
CA GLU A 15 -5.81 3.35 -11.04
C GLU A 15 -7.32 3.22 -10.88
N LEU A 16 -7.77 2.76 -9.71
CA LEU A 16 -9.18 2.60 -9.38
C LEU A 16 -9.77 3.90 -8.83
N ILE A 17 -10.78 4.40 -9.52
CA ILE A 17 -11.45 5.67 -9.26
C ILE A 17 -12.87 5.37 -8.78
N PRO A 18 -13.17 5.56 -7.49
CA PRO A 18 -14.52 5.38 -6.98
C PRO A 18 -15.44 6.48 -7.51
N MET A 19 -16.55 6.09 -8.11
CA MET A 19 -17.67 6.96 -8.47
C MET A 19 -18.88 6.61 -7.59
N GLN A 20 -19.92 7.45 -7.63
CA GLN A 20 -21.07 7.36 -6.71
C GLN A 20 -21.72 5.96 -6.63
N LYS A 21 -21.74 5.20 -7.72
CA LYS A 21 -22.37 3.87 -7.79
C LYS A 21 -21.53 2.81 -8.52
N MET A 22 -20.31 3.13 -8.90
CA MET A 22 -19.45 2.26 -9.71
C MET A 22 -17.98 2.56 -9.43
N VAL A 23 -17.11 1.62 -9.80
CA VAL A 23 -15.67 1.85 -9.81
C VAL A 23 -15.24 1.88 -11.26
N CYS A 24 -14.55 2.95 -11.65
CA CYS A 24 -13.86 3.01 -12.93
C CYS A 24 -12.38 2.75 -12.71
N ALA A 25 -11.70 2.29 -13.74
CA ALA A 25 -10.29 2.03 -13.74
C ALA A 25 -9.66 2.78 -14.92
N ARG A 26 -8.69 3.65 -14.61
CA ARG A 26 -7.88 4.33 -15.63
C ARG A 26 -6.55 3.61 -15.78
N ARG A 27 -6.14 3.31 -17.01
CA ARG A 27 -4.81 2.75 -17.26
C ARG A 27 -3.72 3.77 -16.90
N VAL A 28 -2.67 3.32 -16.22
CA VAL A 28 -1.57 4.18 -15.72
C VAL A 28 -0.46 4.40 -16.78
N ALA A 29 -0.63 3.85 -17.99
CA ALA A 29 0.37 3.93 -19.07
C ALA A 29 0.60 5.37 -19.61
N GLU A 30 1.74 5.56 -20.28
CA GLU A 30 2.26 6.84 -20.77
C GLU A 30 1.22 7.66 -21.56
N VAL A 31 0.91 8.84 -20.98
CA VAL A 31 0.43 10.14 -21.50
C VAL A 31 -0.57 10.20 -22.67
N ASP A 32 -0.47 9.34 -23.68
CA ASP A 32 -1.22 9.44 -24.94
C ASP A 32 -2.36 8.41 -25.11
N ASP A 33 -2.46 7.40 -24.23
CA ASP A 33 -3.53 6.40 -24.25
C ASP A 33 -4.31 6.36 -22.92
N VAL A 34 -5.24 7.30 -22.78
CA VAL A 34 -6.15 7.36 -21.63
C VAL A 34 -7.32 6.41 -21.86
N THR A 35 -7.10 5.13 -21.59
CA THR A 35 -8.18 4.15 -21.51
C THR A 35 -8.82 4.16 -20.12
N VAL A 36 -10.14 4.34 -20.08
CA VAL A 36 -10.96 4.25 -18.85
C VAL A 36 -12.03 3.19 -19.08
N LEU A 37 -12.09 2.21 -18.18
CA LEU A 37 -13.09 1.15 -18.19
C LEU A 37 -13.84 1.16 -16.86
N ASP A 38 -15.06 0.65 -16.84
CA ASP A 38 -15.69 0.29 -15.57
C ASP A 38 -15.16 -1.06 -15.06
N ALA A 39 -15.51 -1.42 -13.83
CA ALA A 39 -15.05 -2.65 -13.22
C ALA A 39 -15.54 -3.92 -13.93
N GLU A 40 -16.72 -3.90 -14.56
CA GLU A 40 -17.27 -5.07 -15.26
C GLU A 40 -16.52 -5.29 -16.57
N ASP A 41 -16.37 -4.23 -17.37
CA ASP A 41 -15.63 -4.25 -18.64
C ASP A 41 -14.14 -4.60 -18.40
N LEU A 42 -13.54 -4.02 -17.37
CA LEU A 42 -12.15 -4.32 -17.02
C LEU A 42 -11.95 -5.80 -16.66
N ILE A 43 -12.85 -6.40 -15.87
CA ILE A 43 -12.76 -7.82 -15.53
C ILE A 43 -13.07 -8.70 -16.74
N HIS A 44 -13.99 -8.28 -17.61
CA HIS A 44 -14.34 -9.00 -18.82
C HIS A 44 -13.14 -9.11 -19.78
N ASP A 45 -12.51 -7.97 -20.08
CA ASP A 45 -11.47 -7.87 -21.10
C ASP A 45 -10.10 -8.32 -20.57
N HIS A 46 -9.78 -7.95 -19.32
CA HIS A 46 -8.46 -8.15 -18.73
C HIS A 46 -8.41 -9.27 -17.69
N GLY A 47 -9.57 -9.82 -17.29
CA GLY A 47 -9.67 -10.87 -16.28
C GLY A 47 -9.60 -10.34 -14.85
N PRO A 48 -9.48 -11.23 -13.86
CA PRO A 48 -9.37 -10.86 -12.45
C PRO A 48 -8.19 -9.91 -12.18
N LEU A 49 -8.41 -8.91 -11.34
CA LEU A 49 -7.40 -7.91 -10.98
C LEU A 49 -6.72 -8.26 -9.66
N LEU A 50 -5.40 -8.08 -9.61
CA LEU A 50 -4.65 -8.10 -8.37
C LEU A 50 -4.66 -6.69 -7.77
N LEU A 51 -5.32 -6.51 -6.63
CA LEU A 51 -5.27 -5.24 -5.92
C LEU A 51 -3.91 -5.06 -5.26
N SER A 52 -3.20 -4.00 -5.64
CA SER A 52 -2.03 -3.54 -4.92
C SER A 52 -2.52 -2.68 -3.78
N ALA A 53 -2.52 -3.22 -2.56
CA ALA A 53 -2.65 -2.37 -1.38
C ALA A 53 -1.49 -1.36 -1.47
N GLY A 54 -1.82 -0.10 -1.82
CA GLY A 54 -0.85 0.95 -2.07
C GLY A 54 0.23 0.85 -1.01
N GLN A 55 1.47 0.66 -1.46
CA GLN A 55 2.57 0.25 -0.60
C GLN A 55 2.44 1.01 0.73
N SER A 56 2.19 0.28 1.81
CA SER A 56 2.31 0.77 3.18
C SER A 56 3.79 1.03 3.52
N GLY A 57 4.57 1.43 2.52
CA GLY A 57 5.93 1.92 2.62
C GLY A 57 5.86 3.39 3.01
N PHE A 58 6.70 3.73 3.98
CA PHE A 58 6.96 5.07 4.46
C PHE A 58 6.96 6.08 3.31
N GLY A 59 6.22 7.19 3.47
CA GLY A 59 6.51 8.37 2.66
C GLY A 59 7.99 8.71 2.82
N VAL A 60 8.64 9.17 1.74
CA VAL A 60 10.09 9.39 1.67
C VAL A 60 10.62 10.11 2.93
N GLY A 61 9.96 11.18 3.36
CA GLY A 61 10.36 11.93 4.56
C GLY A 61 10.24 11.18 5.90
N THR A 62 9.34 10.21 6.03
CA THR A 62 9.25 9.38 7.25
C THR A 62 10.35 8.31 7.29
N ARG A 63 10.77 7.81 6.12
CA ARG A 63 11.91 6.90 6.01
C ARG A 63 13.21 7.60 6.38
N ASP A 64 13.41 8.81 5.83
CA ASP A 64 14.63 9.58 6.04
C ASP A 64 14.76 10.01 7.52
N ALA A 65 13.66 10.50 8.12
CA ALA A 65 13.65 10.84 9.55
C ALA A 65 13.95 9.63 10.46
N LEU A 66 13.52 8.42 10.07
CA LEU A 66 13.84 7.20 10.82
C LEU A 66 15.33 6.83 10.68
N LEU A 67 15.88 6.95 9.48
CA LEU A 67 17.30 6.68 9.23
C LEU A 67 18.19 7.67 9.99
N ASP A 68 17.85 8.95 9.99
CA ASP A 68 18.59 9.99 10.72
C ASP A 68 18.65 9.71 12.23
N VAL A 69 17.54 9.26 12.83
CA VAL A 69 17.50 8.94 14.26
C VAL A 69 18.24 7.64 14.58
N ILE A 70 18.13 6.61 13.71
CA ILE A 70 18.92 5.37 13.86
C ILE A 70 20.41 5.69 13.78
N ASP A 71 20.82 6.56 12.86
CA ASP A 71 22.21 6.95 12.67
C ASP A 71 22.74 7.77 13.87
N LEU A 72 21.91 8.65 14.43
CA LEU A 72 22.24 9.39 15.66
C LEU A 72 22.45 8.46 16.87
N VAL A 73 21.57 7.48 17.06
CA VAL A 73 21.68 6.50 18.16
C VAL A 73 22.86 5.53 17.95
N ALA A 74 23.16 5.16 16.70
CA ALA A 74 24.27 4.27 16.38
C ALA A 74 25.63 4.96 16.48
N SER A 75 25.70 6.26 16.18
CA SER A 75 26.94 7.04 16.19
C SER A 75 27.43 7.35 17.60
N ASP A 76 26.53 7.52 18.56
CA ASP A 76 26.90 7.78 19.96
C ASP A 76 25.88 7.18 20.95
N PRO A 77 25.98 5.86 21.23
CA PRO A 77 25.03 5.18 22.10
C PRO A 77 25.13 5.61 23.58
N GLU A 78 26.21 6.28 23.99
CA GLU A 78 26.39 6.75 25.38
C GLU A 78 25.70 8.10 25.65
N THR A 79 25.38 8.88 24.61
CA THR A 79 24.72 10.19 24.75
C THR A 79 23.23 10.19 24.35
N ALA A 80 22.74 9.10 23.78
CA ALA A 80 21.31 8.94 23.47
C ALA A 80 20.47 8.98 24.76
N SER A 81 19.58 9.96 24.87
CA SER A 81 18.72 10.10 26.03
C SER A 81 17.65 9.01 26.06
N VAL A 82 17.18 8.66 27.26
CA VAL A 82 16.08 7.69 27.45
C VAL A 82 14.82 8.10 26.66
N ASP A 83 14.60 9.40 26.47
CA ASP A 83 13.46 9.93 25.71
C ASP A 83 13.62 9.66 24.20
N GLN A 84 14.83 9.81 23.66
CA GLN A 84 15.13 9.48 22.26
C GLN A 84 14.95 7.97 21.99
N VAL A 85 15.37 7.10 22.92
CA VAL A 85 15.18 5.65 22.81
C VAL A 85 13.69 5.27 22.86
N ARG A 86 12.90 5.94 23.72
CA ARG A 86 11.44 5.72 23.79
C ARG A 86 10.72 6.17 22.53
N GLU A 87 11.14 7.27 21.92
CA GLU A 87 10.60 7.76 20.65
C GLU A 87 10.85 6.75 19.52
N VAL A 88 12.07 6.23 19.42
CA VAL A 88 12.43 5.16 18.47
C VAL A 88 11.58 3.91 18.70
N ALA A 89 11.45 3.47 19.95
CA ALA A 89 10.66 2.30 20.28
C ALA A 89 9.17 2.48 19.93
N ALA A 90 8.61 3.67 20.16
CA ALA A 90 7.23 3.98 19.81
C ALA A 90 7.00 3.99 18.29
N ILE A 91 7.94 4.55 17.52
CA ILE A 91 7.90 4.53 16.05
C ILE A 91 7.99 3.08 15.54
N ALA A 92 8.94 2.28 16.05
CA ALA A 92 9.10 0.87 15.68
C ALA A 92 7.88 0.01 16.06
N GLN A 93 7.27 0.24 17.22
CA GLN A 93 6.03 -0.46 17.63
C GLN A 93 4.85 -0.12 16.72
N ARG A 94 4.71 1.15 16.32
CA ARG A 94 3.69 1.56 15.34
C ARG A 94 3.90 0.91 13.98
N MET A 95 5.16 0.68 13.57
CA MET A 95 5.51 -0.06 12.35
C MET A 95 5.16 -1.54 12.41
N LEU A 96 5.27 -2.18 13.58
CA LEU A 96 4.90 -3.59 13.76
C LEU A 96 3.38 -3.78 13.84
N ALA A 97 2.66 -2.82 14.42
CA ALA A 97 1.20 -2.87 14.53
C ALA A 97 0.48 -2.71 13.17
N SER A 98 1.06 -1.96 12.23
CA SER A 98 0.51 -1.80 10.88
C SER A 98 0.74 -3.00 9.95
N GLN A 99 1.55 -3.99 10.37
CA GLN A 99 1.78 -5.24 9.62
C GLN A 99 0.79 -6.37 9.96
N SER A 100 -0.20 -6.16 10.84
CA SER A 100 -1.18 -7.22 11.11
C SER A 100 -2.03 -7.48 9.87
N ALA A 101 -1.69 -8.54 9.14
CA ALA A 101 -2.39 -9.01 7.96
C ALA A 101 -3.89 -9.20 8.22
N PRO A 102 -4.76 -8.97 7.21
CA PRO A 102 -6.17 -9.29 7.34
C PRO A 102 -6.32 -10.79 7.61
N LYS A 103 -7.02 -11.15 8.69
CA LYS A 103 -7.37 -12.55 9.01
C LYS A 103 -8.03 -13.18 7.78
N SER A 104 -7.40 -14.19 7.21
CA SER A 104 -7.95 -14.97 6.10
C SER A 104 -9.30 -15.54 6.49
N VAL A 105 -10.38 -14.98 5.93
CA VAL A 105 -11.72 -15.55 6.06
C VAL A 105 -11.75 -16.81 5.20
N ARG A 106 -11.54 -17.97 5.83
CA ARG A 106 -11.66 -19.28 5.21
C ARG A 106 -13.13 -19.48 4.82
N ARG A 107 -13.47 -19.26 3.55
CA ARG A 107 -14.80 -19.49 3.00
C ARG A 107 -15.14 -20.98 3.13
N ALA A 108 -16.11 -21.31 3.98
CA ALA A 108 -16.66 -22.65 4.10
C ALA A 108 -17.35 -23.04 2.80
N GLN A 109 -17.00 -24.22 2.31
CA GLN A 109 -17.54 -24.86 1.11
C GLN A 109 -18.92 -25.43 1.46
N ALA A 110 -19.96 -25.02 0.74
CA ALA A 110 -21.31 -25.57 0.90
C ALA A 110 -21.41 -26.93 0.16
N PRO A 111 -22.07 -27.95 0.74
CA PRO A 111 -22.32 -29.22 0.05
C PRO A 111 -23.45 -29.09 -0.97
N ALA A 112 -23.38 -29.95 -1.98
CA ALA A 112 -24.24 -30.06 -3.16
C ALA A 112 -25.70 -30.44 -2.84
#